data_AF-A0A1F3SFV5-F1
#
_entry.id   AF-A0A1F3SFV5-F1
#
_cell.length_a   1.000
_cell.length_b   1.000
_cell.length_c   1.000
_cell.angle_alpha   90.00
_cell.angle_beta   90.00
_cell.angle_gamma   90.00
#
_symmetry.space_group_name_H-M   'P 1'
#
loop_
_entity.id
_entity.type
_entity.pdbx_description
1 polymer ?
#
loop_
_entity_poly.entity_id
_entity_poly.type
_entity_poly.pdbx_seq_one_letter_code
_entity_poly.pdbx_strand_id
1 'polypeptide(L)'
;MNRLEAQVYYDKMRRLFNDFHRVSLQTTEHETVFLRYQTLADIGTLPHCAEISNQYLHLQDGDIVLMNDPYSGGTLLSAPTLIMGIGTRTAKGSVPAEILITHRLTLKPQIGPAKTIDDEGLRIPPSPFYIKGSLNIPIIEALNSHPQATKKFTDIVNQEAQKLLAVREQIKSQIKSGYLDFSRATVKAYCKVTENEFIRRLDEIGEGFGISEISINKNENIKLSADYHEGHFTFDFSGTSAGETIFLTDSVTFGTVIGATISLLEEGVPINSGIFSRFDVKTPRGSMVNSSFPRPLFLGHTDGINLVANAVVRTLGTIYKKRAWATSGLSYCSYQLQFRSGVTFVDSLPVGSGAHEDQSGAEGVTPWLRFKRSPSIEFWEKKFPLQILNTGFRSNSGGDGRRTGGNGVVRSIKLLEDAKLSWVQLRMPHKPEGIEGGKSGLGPEMIIMRASGQKEELAASGVLELQKGDVLTILSSGGGGYGLK
;
A
#
# COMPACT_ATOMS: atom_id res chain seq x y z
N MET A 1 30.85 0.05 10.59
CA MET A 1 29.65 0.58 11.27
C MET A 1 29.11 -0.51 12.19
N ASN A 2 28.83 -0.21 13.45
CA ASN A 2 28.18 -1.12 14.40
C ASN A 2 26.65 -0.86 14.49
N ARG A 3 25.91 -1.67 15.27
CA ARG A 3 24.44 -1.53 15.42
C ARG A 3 24.01 -0.17 15.95
N LEU A 4 24.69 0.37 16.96
CA LEU A 4 24.35 1.66 17.54
C LEU A 4 24.57 2.79 16.54
N GLU A 5 25.68 2.75 15.80
CA GLU A 5 25.97 3.71 14.73
C GLU A 5 24.92 3.64 13.62
N ALA A 6 24.50 2.44 13.21
CA ALA A 6 23.44 2.25 12.21
C ALA A 6 22.08 2.78 12.69
N GLN A 7 21.74 2.58 13.97
CA GLN A 7 20.53 3.12 14.56
C GLN A 7 20.56 4.66 14.59
N VAL A 8 21.69 5.25 15.00
CA VAL A 8 21.88 6.71 14.96
C VAL A 8 21.77 7.23 13.53
N TYR A 9 22.37 6.54 12.56
CA TYR A 9 22.29 6.87 11.14
C TYR A 9 20.83 6.85 10.63
N TYR A 10 20.07 5.82 10.98
CA TYR A 10 18.64 5.74 10.71
C TYR A 10 17.84 6.87 11.36
N ASP A 11 18.09 7.17 12.63
CA ASP A 11 17.39 8.25 13.35
C ASP A 11 17.68 9.64 12.78
N LYS A 12 18.89 9.88 12.25
CA LYS A 12 19.21 11.11 11.51
C LYS A 12 18.30 11.27 10.29
N MET A 13 18.15 10.21 9.49
CA MET A 13 17.26 10.20 8.32
C MET A 13 15.79 10.31 8.72
N ARG A 14 15.37 9.63 9.79
CA ARG A 14 14.00 9.70 10.31
C ARG A 14 13.60 11.14 10.66
N ARG A 15 14.51 11.91 11.25
CA ARG A 15 14.28 13.33 11.62
C ARG A 15 14.14 14.25 10.40
N LEU A 16 14.90 14.02 9.34
CA LEU A 16 14.80 14.80 8.08
C LEU A 16 13.40 14.72 7.49
N PHE A 17 12.76 13.56 7.62
CA PHE A 17 11.49 13.26 6.97
C PHE A 17 10.31 13.21 7.94
N ASN A 18 10.38 13.94 9.07
CA ASN A 18 9.30 13.92 10.06
C ASN A 18 7.93 14.28 9.48
N ASP A 19 7.87 15.25 8.58
CA ASP A 19 6.62 15.72 7.94
C ASP A 19 6.19 14.89 6.72
N PHE A 20 6.94 13.84 6.38
CA PHE A 20 6.67 12.96 5.26
C PHE A 20 6.17 11.62 5.77
N HIS A 21 5.10 11.11 5.17
CA HIS A 21 4.49 9.83 5.59
C HIS A 21 4.86 8.67 4.65
N ARG A 22 5.15 8.96 3.38
CA ARG A 22 5.47 7.99 2.33
C ARG A 22 6.66 8.51 1.54
N VAL A 23 7.86 8.09 1.93
CA VAL A 23 9.11 8.66 1.41
C VAL A 23 10.19 7.60 1.35
N SER A 24 10.98 7.61 0.28
CA SER A 24 12.24 6.87 0.20
C SER A 24 13.41 7.81 -0.09
N LEU A 25 14.58 7.38 0.36
CA LEU A 25 15.86 8.00 0.06
C LEU A 25 16.77 6.94 -0.55
N GLN A 26 17.31 7.21 -1.73
CA GLN A 26 18.16 6.29 -2.44
C GLN A 26 19.41 6.96 -2.99
N THR A 27 20.46 6.18 -3.25
CA THR A 27 21.55 6.62 -4.12
C THR A 27 21.17 6.38 -5.58
N THR A 28 21.85 7.04 -6.52
CA THR A 28 21.71 6.73 -7.95
C THR A 28 22.31 5.39 -8.36
N GLU A 29 22.99 4.68 -7.45
CA GLU A 29 23.40 3.28 -7.61
C GLU A 29 22.30 2.29 -7.16
N HIS A 30 21.06 2.77 -6.97
CA HIS A 30 19.88 1.99 -6.56
C HIS A 30 19.94 1.43 -5.13
N GLU A 31 20.80 1.99 -4.28
CA GLU A 31 20.84 1.63 -2.85
C GLU A 31 19.78 2.43 -2.09
N THR A 32 18.75 1.75 -1.59
CA THR A 32 17.74 2.33 -0.70
C THR A 32 18.34 2.47 0.70
N VAL A 33 18.40 3.71 1.19
CA VAL A 33 19.02 4.06 2.47
C VAL A 33 17.96 4.29 3.54
N PHE A 34 16.82 4.88 3.18
CA PHE A 34 15.72 5.11 4.11
C PHE A 34 14.40 4.89 3.41
N LEU A 35 13.46 4.32 4.14
CA LEU A 35 12.10 4.11 3.69
C LEU A 35 11.14 4.37 4.86
N ARG A 36 10.13 5.19 4.61
CA ARG A 36 8.94 5.31 5.44
C ARG A 36 7.73 5.06 4.55
N TYR A 37 6.89 4.12 4.94
CA TYR A 37 5.77 3.65 4.15
C TYR A 37 4.46 3.70 4.93
N GLN A 38 3.35 3.77 4.19
CA GLN A 38 2.01 3.66 4.75
C GLN A 38 1.34 2.34 4.38
N THR A 39 1.65 1.80 3.20
CA THR A 39 1.13 0.52 2.69
C THR A 39 2.30 -0.39 2.33
N LEU A 40 2.12 -1.72 2.31
CA LEU A 40 3.23 -2.60 1.91
C LEU A 40 3.68 -2.36 0.46
N ALA A 41 2.79 -1.89 -0.42
CA ALA A 41 3.14 -1.51 -1.78
C ALA A 41 4.23 -0.44 -1.84
N ASP A 42 4.24 0.51 -0.91
CA ASP A 42 5.25 1.57 -0.86
C ASP A 42 6.68 1.02 -0.72
N ILE A 43 6.85 -0.16 -0.10
CA ILE A 43 8.16 -0.79 0.11
C ILE A 43 8.86 -1.09 -1.20
N GLY A 44 8.14 -1.63 -2.19
CA GLY A 44 8.71 -1.91 -3.51
C GLY A 44 8.57 -0.74 -4.48
N THR A 45 7.45 -0.01 -4.42
CA THR A 45 7.14 1.01 -5.44
C THR A 45 7.87 2.33 -5.24
N LEU A 46 8.14 2.78 -4.01
CA LEU A 46 8.89 4.03 -3.80
C LEU A 46 10.34 3.93 -4.31
N PRO A 47 11.09 2.84 -4.02
CA PRO A 47 12.37 2.59 -4.67
C PRO A 47 12.29 2.52 -6.20
N HIS A 48 11.34 1.74 -6.71
CA HIS A 48 11.27 1.44 -8.13
C HIS A 48 10.96 2.68 -8.99
N CYS A 49 10.05 3.56 -8.55
CA CYS A 49 9.74 4.75 -9.33
C CYS A 49 10.89 5.75 -9.41
N ALA A 50 11.77 5.82 -8.39
CA ALA A 50 12.95 6.67 -8.44
C ALA A 50 13.97 6.15 -9.45
N GLU A 51 14.23 4.84 -9.44
CA GLU A 51 15.09 4.17 -10.43
C GLU A 51 14.59 4.44 -11.85
N ILE A 52 13.33 4.14 -12.13
CA ILE A 52 12.70 4.35 -13.43
C ILE A 52 12.79 5.81 -13.86
N SER A 53 12.41 6.75 -12.98
CA SER A 53 12.44 8.18 -13.30
C SER A 53 13.85 8.67 -13.63
N ASN A 54 14.87 8.23 -12.87
CA ASN A 54 16.25 8.64 -13.10
C ASN A 54 16.88 7.97 -14.34
N GLN A 55 16.49 6.73 -14.64
CA GLN A 55 16.91 6.04 -15.86
C GLN A 55 16.42 6.77 -17.12
N TYR A 56 15.19 7.28 -17.10
CA TYR A 56 14.60 7.97 -18.26
C TYR A 56 15.02 9.45 -18.38
N LEU A 57 15.15 10.17 -17.27
CA LEU A 57 15.33 11.62 -17.28
C LEU A 57 16.72 12.10 -16.85
N HIS A 58 17.58 11.22 -16.32
CA HIS A 58 18.94 11.56 -15.86
C HIS A 58 18.98 12.81 -14.98
N LEU A 59 18.37 12.71 -13.80
CA LEU A 59 18.04 13.88 -12.97
C LEU A 59 19.29 14.66 -12.56
N GLN A 60 19.17 15.99 -12.62
CA GLN A 60 20.16 16.90 -12.09
C GLN A 60 19.73 17.37 -10.68
N ASP A 61 20.66 18.04 -10.01
CA ASP A 61 20.42 18.66 -8.70
C ASP A 61 19.24 19.64 -8.76
N GLY A 62 18.18 19.32 -8.01
CA GLY A 62 16.95 20.12 -7.92
C GLY A 62 15.90 19.85 -9.00
N ASP A 63 16.16 18.95 -9.96
CA ASP A 63 15.12 18.49 -10.87
C ASP A 63 14.08 17.65 -10.10
N ILE A 64 12.80 17.81 -10.44
CA ILE A 64 11.68 17.08 -9.83
C ILE A 64 10.81 16.46 -10.92
N VAL A 65 10.53 15.18 -10.80
CA VAL A 65 9.62 14.41 -11.64
C VAL A 65 8.29 14.23 -10.90
N LEU A 66 7.18 14.36 -11.63
CA LEU A 66 5.84 13.98 -11.17
C LEU A 66 5.39 12.73 -11.94
N MET A 67 4.87 11.73 -11.22
CA MET A 67 4.23 10.58 -11.83
C MET A 67 3.19 9.92 -10.92
N ASN A 68 2.30 9.12 -11.49
CA ASN A 68 1.46 8.18 -10.73
C ASN A 68 1.25 6.85 -11.48
N ASP A 69 1.83 6.70 -12.68
CA ASP A 69 1.70 5.52 -13.52
C ASP A 69 2.17 4.24 -12.80
N PRO A 70 1.27 3.29 -12.49
CA PRO A 70 1.62 2.12 -11.69
C PRO A 70 2.64 1.21 -12.37
N TYR A 71 2.59 1.15 -13.72
CA TYR A 71 3.54 0.38 -14.54
C TYR A 71 4.95 0.99 -14.60
N SER A 72 5.12 2.19 -14.06
CA SER A 72 6.40 2.89 -13.90
C SER A 72 6.82 2.99 -12.42
N GLY A 73 6.26 2.15 -11.54
CA GLY A 73 6.51 2.17 -10.09
C GLY A 73 5.56 3.06 -9.28
N GLY A 74 4.45 3.50 -9.87
CA GLY A 74 3.35 4.14 -9.15
C GLY A 74 2.58 3.16 -8.23
N THR A 75 1.48 3.65 -7.64
CA THR A 75 0.55 2.78 -6.89
C THR A 75 -0.87 2.98 -7.40
N LEU A 76 -1.70 3.73 -6.67
CA LEU A 76 -2.98 4.21 -7.18
C LEU A 76 -2.78 5.51 -7.97
N LEU A 77 -3.62 5.76 -8.98
CA LEU A 77 -3.61 7.03 -9.73
C LEU A 77 -3.90 8.25 -8.82
N SER A 78 -4.60 8.04 -7.70
CA SER A 78 -4.80 9.06 -6.67
C SER A 78 -3.60 9.31 -5.76
N ALA A 79 -2.48 8.63 -5.98
CA ALA A 79 -1.26 8.76 -5.18
C ALA A 79 -0.08 9.23 -6.04
N PRO A 80 -0.10 10.50 -6.53
CA PRO A 80 1.03 11.04 -7.28
C PRO A 80 2.29 11.07 -6.43
N THR A 81 3.41 10.79 -7.08
CA THR A 81 4.73 10.68 -6.49
C THR A 81 5.65 11.71 -7.12
N LEU A 82 6.34 12.45 -6.26
CA LEU A 82 7.40 13.37 -6.62
C LEU A 82 8.74 12.67 -6.45
N ILE A 83 9.61 12.75 -7.45
CA ILE A 83 10.98 12.22 -7.38
C ILE A 83 11.95 13.38 -7.63
N MET A 84 12.82 13.68 -6.67
CA MET A 84 13.78 14.77 -6.75
C MET A 84 15.22 14.26 -6.76
N GLY A 85 16.02 14.80 -7.69
CA GLY A 85 17.47 14.59 -7.73
C GLY A 85 18.22 15.57 -6.81
N ILE A 86 19.23 15.09 -6.09
CA ILE A 86 20.14 15.91 -5.29
C ILE A 86 21.57 15.63 -5.70
N GLY A 87 22.26 16.67 -6.14
CA GLY A 87 23.71 16.66 -6.37
C GLY A 87 24.43 17.22 -5.16
N THR A 88 25.45 16.52 -4.67
CA THR A 88 26.16 16.93 -3.45
C THR A 88 27.38 17.82 -3.74
N ARG A 89 27.85 17.84 -4.99
CA ARG A 89 29.02 18.61 -5.42
C ARG A 89 28.67 20.07 -5.67
N THR A 90 29.62 20.96 -5.35
CA THR A 90 29.55 22.37 -5.76
C THR A 90 30.29 22.52 -7.08
N ALA A 91 29.57 22.69 -8.17
CA ALA A 91 30.15 23.01 -9.48
C ALA A 91 29.35 24.13 -10.14
N LYS A 92 30.02 24.94 -10.98
CA LYS A 92 29.32 25.86 -11.88
C LYS A 92 28.72 25.04 -13.02
N GLY A 93 27.39 24.95 -13.10
CA GLY A 93 26.67 24.24 -14.16
C GLY A 93 25.74 23.15 -13.65
N SER A 94 25.35 22.24 -14.55
CA SER A 94 24.52 21.07 -14.21
C SER A 94 25.30 20.11 -13.33
N VAL A 95 24.75 19.80 -12.15
CA VAL A 95 25.31 18.80 -11.23
C VAL A 95 24.41 17.57 -11.30
N PRO A 96 24.91 16.40 -11.75
CA PRO A 96 24.13 15.17 -11.73
C PRO A 96 23.67 14.83 -10.32
N ALA A 97 22.47 14.25 -10.21
CA ALA A 97 22.02 13.69 -8.94
C ALA A 97 22.92 12.52 -8.52
N GLU A 98 23.21 12.45 -7.22
CA GLU A 98 23.86 11.30 -6.56
C GLU A 98 22.89 10.64 -5.55
N ILE A 99 21.86 11.39 -5.15
CA ILE A 99 20.81 10.99 -4.23
C ILE A 99 19.44 11.27 -4.86
N LEU A 100 18.49 10.37 -4.66
CA LEU A 100 17.10 10.48 -5.08
C LEU A 100 16.19 10.49 -3.86
N ILE A 101 15.23 11.42 -3.82
CA ILE A 101 14.15 11.43 -2.83
C ILE A 101 12.84 11.17 -3.54
N THR A 102 12.07 10.20 -3.06
CA THR A 102 10.69 10.02 -3.50
C THR A 102 9.74 10.44 -2.40
N HIS A 103 8.67 11.15 -2.74
CA HIS A 103 7.60 11.50 -1.81
C HIS A 103 6.26 11.28 -2.47
N ARG A 104 5.44 10.44 -1.84
CA ARG A 104 4.13 10.07 -2.39
C ARG A 104 3.01 10.74 -1.62
N LEU A 105 2.18 11.43 -2.38
CA LEU A 105 0.99 12.08 -1.89
C LEU A 105 -0.15 11.07 -1.79
N THR A 106 -1.19 11.45 -1.07
CA THR A 106 -2.43 10.69 -0.99
C THR A 106 -3.59 11.64 -1.26
N LEU A 107 -4.18 11.53 -2.45
CA LEU A 107 -5.38 12.24 -2.85
C LEU A 107 -6.59 11.31 -2.77
N LYS A 108 -7.78 11.88 -2.97
CA LYS A 108 -9.01 11.10 -2.99
C LYS A 108 -9.03 10.20 -4.24
N PRO A 109 -9.22 8.88 -4.09
CA PRO A 109 -9.43 8.01 -5.25
C PRO A 109 -10.80 8.22 -5.86
N GLN A 110 -10.90 7.89 -7.14
CA GLN A 110 -12.16 7.56 -7.78
C GLN A 110 -12.42 6.07 -7.57
N ILE A 111 -13.60 5.74 -7.05
CA ILE A 111 -13.98 4.35 -6.77
C ILE A 111 -15.10 3.94 -7.71
N GLY A 112 -14.94 2.79 -8.34
CA GLY A 112 -15.96 2.18 -9.18
C GLY A 112 -15.42 0.98 -9.96
N PRO A 113 -16.29 0.26 -10.66
CA PRO A 113 -15.85 -0.80 -11.57
C PRO A 113 -15.02 -0.18 -12.71
N ALA A 114 -13.88 -0.80 -12.98
CA ALA A 114 -12.95 -0.40 -14.04
C ALA A 114 -12.68 -1.60 -14.95
N LYS A 115 -12.61 -1.36 -16.27
CA LYS A 115 -12.18 -2.39 -17.25
C LYS A 115 -10.71 -2.22 -17.58
N THR A 116 -10.22 -0.99 -17.55
CA THR A 116 -8.83 -0.61 -17.80
C THR A 116 -8.35 0.38 -16.76
N ILE A 117 -7.03 0.55 -16.66
CA ILE A 117 -6.41 1.55 -15.77
C ILE A 117 -6.89 2.98 -16.07
N ASP A 118 -7.24 3.28 -17.33
CA ASP A 118 -7.68 4.62 -17.73
C ASP A 118 -9.10 4.94 -17.20
N ASP A 119 -9.89 3.92 -16.83
CA ASP A 119 -11.17 4.11 -16.13
C ASP A 119 -10.98 4.56 -14.67
N GLU A 120 -9.78 4.36 -14.10
CA GLU A 120 -9.46 4.71 -12.70
C GLU A 120 -9.05 6.18 -12.54
N GLY A 121 -8.76 6.88 -13.65
CA GLY A 121 -8.48 8.32 -13.66
C GLY A 121 -7.24 8.72 -14.45
N LEU A 122 -6.68 9.87 -14.08
CA LEU A 122 -5.52 10.46 -14.76
C LEU A 122 -4.26 9.64 -14.48
N ARG A 123 -3.64 9.14 -15.55
CA ARG A 123 -2.33 8.47 -15.52
C ARG A 123 -1.23 9.40 -16.04
N ILE A 124 -0.22 9.62 -15.21
CA ILE A 124 0.92 10.51 -15.40
C ILE A 124 2.17 9.63 -15.43
N PRO A 125 2.77 9.39 -16.61
CA PRO A 125 4.08 8.73 -16.69
C PRO A 125 5.17 9.65 -16.08
N PRO A 126 6.40 9.17 -15.85
CA PRO A 126 7.52 10.01 -15.41
C PRO A 126 7.62 11.32 -16.21
N SER A 127 7.16 12.42 -15.61
CA SER A 127 7.01 13.71 -16.28
C SER A 127 7.82 14.80 -15.57
N PRO A 128 8.64 15.60 -16.29
CA PRO A 128 9.48 16.62 -15.69
C PRO A 128 8.65 17.79 -15.15
N PHE A 129 8.58 17.93 -13.82
CA PHE A 129 7.76 18.93 -13.12
C PHE A 129 8.59 20.18 -12.73
N TYR A 130 9.81 19.99 -12.24
CA TYR A 130 10.84 21.03 -12.14
C TYR A 130 12.06 20.63 -12.97
N ILE A 131 12.56 21.57 -13.76
CA ILE A 131 13.81 21.42 -14.51
C ILE A 131 14.66 22.66 -14.30
N LYS A 132 15.94 22.47 -13.95
CA LYS A 132 16.90 23.58 -13.73
C LYS A 132 16.37 24.62 -12.72
N GLY A 133 15.72 24.14 -11.66
CA GLY A 133 15.20 24.98 -10.57
C GLY A 133 13.92 25.76 -10.88
N SER A 134 13.27 25.54 -12.03
CA SER A 134 12.03 26.22 -12.41
C SER A 134 10.91 25.24 -12.73
N LEU A 135 9.66 25.66 -12.48
CA LEU A 135 8.46 24.90 -12.85
C LEU A 135 8.37 24.72 -14.37
N ASN A 136 8.04 23.51 -14.80
CA ASN A 136 7.78 23.21 -16.21
C ASN A 136 6.35 23.59 -16.59
N ILE A 137 6.13 24.87 -16.87
CA ILE A 137 4.81 25.42 -17.19
C ILE A 137 4.10 24.67 -18.34
N PRO A 138 4.75 24.33 -19.47
CA PRO A 138 4.12 23.55 -20.53
C PRO A 138 3.52 22.21 -20.07
N ILE A 139 4.24 21.45 -19.23
CA ILE A 139 3.74 20.17 -18.68
C ILE A 139 2.57 20.41 -17.73
N ILE A 140 2.64 21.46 -16.91
CA ILE A 140 1.57 21.80 -15.96
C ILE A 140 0.29 22.20 -16.69
N GLU A 141 0.39 23.04 -17.73
CA GLU A 141 -0.76 23.44 -18.53
C GLU A 141 -1.36 22.25 -19.31
N ALA A 142 -0.52 21.34 -19.81
CA ALA A 142 -0.98 20.10 -20.43
C ALA A 142 -1.69 19.17 -19.44
N LEU A 143 -1.21 19.07 -18.19
CA LEU A 143 -1.92 18.32 -17.14
C LEU A 143 -3.25 18.99 -16.78
N ASN A 144 -3.26 20.32 -16.66
CA ASN A 144 -4.45 21.11 -16.31
C ASN A 144 -5.60 21.00 -17.31
N SER A 145 -5.36 20.50 -18.53
CA SER A 145 -6.43 20.22 -19.49
C SER A 145 -7.25 18.97 -19.13
N HIS A 146 -6.74 18.10 -18.24
CA HIS A 146 -7.47 16.93 -17.78
C HIS A 146 -8.40 17.27 -16.61
N PRO A 147 -9.69 16.84 -16.62
CA PRO A 147 -10.66 17.19 -15.57
C PRO A 147 -10.23 16.86 -14.13
N GLN A 148 -9.40 15.83 -13.96
CA GLN A 148 -8.89 15.42 -12.65
C GLN A 148 -7.60 16.13 -12.20
N ALA A 149 -6.85 16.74 -13.12
CA ALA A 149 -5.67 17.54 -12.79
C ALA A 149 -6.02 19.03 -12.76
N THR A 150 -7.06 19.39 -12.01
CA THR A 150 -7.44 20.80 -11.82
C THR A 150 -6.26 21.65 -11.35
N LYS A 151 -6.34 22.99 -11.49
CA LYS A 151 -5.34 23.90 -10.91
C LYS A 151 -5.06 23.64 -9.42
N LYS A 152 -6.10 23.25 -8.66
CA LYS A 152 -5.96 22.85 -7.26
C LYS A 152 -5.07 21.62 -7.08
N PHE A 153 -5.14 20.64 -7.98
CA PHE A 153 -4.25 19.48 -7.98
C PHE A 153 -2.80 19.92 -8.19
N THR A 154 -2.53 20.72 -9.22
CA THR A 154 -1.17 21.17 -9.53
C THR A 154 -0.61 22.11 -8.45
N ASP A 155 -1.45 22.93 -7.80
CA ASP A 155 -1.08 23.75 -6.65
C ASP A 155 -0.66 22.88 -5.44
N ILE A 156 -1.40 21.81 -5.13
CA ILE A 156 -1.05 20.87 -4.06
C ILE A 156 0.28 20.17 -4.36
N VAL A 157 0.44 19.67 -5.59
CA VAL A 157 1.68 19.01 -6.02
C VAL A 157 2.86 19.98 -5.93
N ASN A 158 2.67 21.24 -6.34
CA ASN A 158 3.69 22.27 -6.23
C ASN A 158 4.08 22.58 -4.79
N GLN A 159 3.11 22.66 -3.87
CA GLN A 159 3.39 22.86 -2.44
C GLN A 159 4.23 21.72 -1.86
N GLU A 160 3.96 20.48 -2.23
CA GLU A 160 4.76 19.32 -1.79
C GLU A 160 6.15 19.30 -2.45
N ALA A 161 6.28 19.73 -3.71
CA ALA A 161 7.57 19.90 -4.37
C ALA A 161 8.45 20.96 -3.68
N GLN A 162 7.85 22.06 -3.22
CA GLN A 162 8.56 23.10 -2.46
C GLN A 162 9.09 22.59 -1.11
N LYS A 163 8.34 21.70 -0.43
CA LYS A 163 8.84 21.03 0.79
C LYS A 163 10.06 20.15 0.49
N LEU A 164 10.04 19.42 -0.63
CA LEU A 164 11.21 18.64 -1.06
C LEU A 164 12.43 19.53 -1.33
N LEU A 165 12.27 20.66 -2.00
CA LEU A 165 13.37 21.61 -2.24
C LEU A 165 13.98 22.12 -0.92
N ALA A 166 13.16 22.36 0.11
CA ALA A 166 13.65 22.74 1.43
C ALA A 166 14.46 21.60 2.10
N VAL A 167 13.98 20.35 2.00
CA VAL A 167 14.70 19.17 2.50
C VAL A 167 16.02 18.96 1.74
N ARG A 168 16.06 19.23 0.43
CA ARG A 168 17.30 19.19 -0.35
C ARG A 168 18.36 20.13 0.21
N GLU A 169 18.01 21.38 0.51
CA GLU A 169 18.96 22.33 1.11
C GLU A 169 19.44 21.87 2.49
N GLN A 170 18.54 21.30 3.30
CA GLN A 170 18.90 20.71 4.59
C GLN A 170 19.89 19.54 4.44
N ILE A 171 19.65 18.64 3.50
CA ILE A 171 20.55 17.50 3.22
C ILE A 171 21.92 18.01 2.77
N LYS A 172 21.97 18.95 1.82
CA LYS A 172 23.24 19.52 1.32
C LYS A 172 24.03 20.19 2.45
N SER A 173 23.36 20.95 3.31
CA SER A 173 23.96 21.58 4.49
C SER A 173 24.53 20.53 5.46
N GLN A 174 23.76 19.47 5.75
CA GLN A 174 24.17 18.41 6.67
C GLN A 174 25.28 17.50 6.13
N ILE A 175 25.35 17.30 4.81
CA ILE A 175 26.51 16.64 4.16
C ILE A 175 27.74 17.52 4.30
N LYS A 176 27.62 18.83 4.01
CA LYS A 176 28.74 19.78 4.13
C LYS A 176 29.29 19.88 5.56
N SER A 177 28.43 19.74 6.57
CA SER A 177 28.85 19.73 7.98
C SER A 177 29.38 18.38 8.47
N GLY A 178 29.34 17.33 7.65
CA GLY A 178 29.66 15.95 8.05
C GLY A 178 28.64 15.28 8.96
N TYR A 179 27.44 15.86 9.13
CA TYR A 179 26.37 15.28 9.94
C TYR A 179 25.71 14.07 9.24
N LEU A 180 25.52 14.16 7.93
CA LEU A 180 25.12 13.06 7.05
C LEU A 180 26.29 12.67 6.15
N ASP A 181 26.37 11.38 5.81
CA ASP A 181 27.33 10.87 4.84
C ASP A 181 26.66 9.80 3.97
N PHE A 182 26.51 10.12 2.68
CA PHE A 182 25.96 9.20 1.67
C PHE A 182 27.05 8.60 0.78
N SER A 183 28.31 8.64 1.23
CA SER A 183 29.39 7.94 0.54
C SER A 183 29.07 6.46 0.40
N ARG A 184 29.54 5.87 -0.70
CA ARG A 184 29.34 4.45 -1.00
C ARG A 184 29.79 3.55 0.14
N ALA A 185 30.89 3.91 0.82
CA ALA A 185 31.40 3.16 1.97
C ALA A 185 30.42 3.18 3.15
N THR A 186 29.88 4.34 3.51
CA THR A 186 28.93 4.49 4.62
C THR A 186 27.60 3.81 4.32
N VAL A 187 27.05 3.99 3.12
CA VAL A 187 25.80 3.33 2.71
C VAL A 187 25.93 1.81 2.72
N LYS A 188 27.03 1.25 2.18
CA LYS A 188 27.28 -0.20 2.22
C LYS A 188 27.46 -0.72 3.64
N ALA A 189 28.21 0.00 4.48
CA ALA A 189 28.39 -0.40 5.87
C ALA A 189 27.07 -0.39 6.64
N TYR A 190 26.20 0.59 6.40
CA TYR A 190 24.86 0.66 6.99
C TYR A 190 23.97 -0.50 6.53
N CYS A 191 23.91 -0.76 5.21
CA CYS A 191 23.13 -1.87 4.66
C CYS A 191 23.63 -3.22 5.16
N LYS A 192 24.94 -3.41 5.34
CA LYS A 192 25.47 -4.67 5.87
C LYS A 192 25.07 -4.92 7.34
N VAL A 193 24.96 -3.87 8.15
CA VAL A 193 24.52 -4.00 9.54
C VAL A 193 23.05 -4.42 9.63
N THR A 194 22.18 -3.81 8.82
CA THR A 194 20.76 -4.17 8.79
C THR A 194 20.53 -5.55 8.19
N GLU A 195 21.29 -5.93 7.15
CA GLU A 195 21.32 -7.28 6.59
C GLU A 195 21.66 -8.32 7.65
N ASN A 196 22.77 -8.15 8.38
CA ASN A 196 23.18 -9.10 9.42
C ASN A 196 22.16 -9.19 10.56
N GLU A 197 21.53 -8.07 10.94
CA GLU A 197 20.47 -8.08 11.96
C GLU A 197 19.22 -8.81 11.48
N PHE A 198 18.87 -8.66 10.20
CA PHE A 198 17.77 -9.37 9.59
C PHE A 198 18.04 -10.88 9.58
N ILE A 199 19.20 -11.33 9.08
CA ILE A 199 19.61 -12.75 9.09
C ILE A 199 19.54 -13.35 10.49
N ARG A 200 20.08 -12.65 11.50
CA ARG A 200 20.05 -13.13 12.89
C ARG A 200 18.63 -13.42 13.40
N ARG A 201 17.64 -12.63 12.98
CA ARG A 201 16.22 -12.87 13.35
C ARG A 201 15.62 -14.01 12.53
N LEU A 202 16.06 -14.19 11.29
CA LEU A 202 15.61 -15.30 10.45
C LEU A 202 16.15 -16.66 10.90
N ASP A 203 17.34 -16.70 11.49
CA ASP A 203 17.88 -17.95 12.04
C ASP A 203 16.98 -18.56 13.14
N GLU A 204 16.09 -17.77 13.75
CA GLU A 204 15.06 -18.25 14.68
C GLU A 204 13.87 -18.94 14.00
N ILE A 205 13.62 -18.67 12.72
CA ILE A 205 12.59 -19.34 11.89
C ILE A 205 13.05 -20.75 11.54
N GLY A 206 14.35 -20.93 11.25
CA GLY A 206 14.92 -22.15 10.73
C GLY A 206 14.69 -22.29 9.21
N GLU A 207 15.60 -22.98 8.54
CA GLU A 207 15.50 -23.23 7.09
C GLU A 207 14.30 -24.09 6.75
N GLY A 208 13.77 -23.91 5.55
CA GLY A 208 12.71 -24.78 5.05
C GLY A 208 12.01 -24.28 3.81
N PHE A 209 11.12 -25.12 3.33
CA PHE A 209 10.36 -24.92 2.12
C PHE A 209 8.85 -25.03 2.40
N GLY A 210 8.08 -24.11 1.84
CA GLY A 210 6.64 -24.03 2.00
C GLY A 210 5.94 -23.78 0.68
N ILE A 211 4.70 -24.29 0.55
CA ILE A 211 3.81 -23.99 -0.57
C ILE A 211 2.43 -23.66 -0.02
N SER A 212 1.80 -22.63 -0.58
CA SER A 212 0.37 -22.42 -0.43
C SER A 212 -0.29 -22.09 -1.76
N GLU A 213 -1.60 -22.35 -1.80
CA GLU A 213 -2.46 -21.94 -2.90
C GLU A 213 -3.75 -21.35 -2.32
N ILE A 214 -4.13 -20.18 -2.82
CA ILE A 214 -5.37 -19.50 -2.46
C ILE A 214 -6.23 -19.38 -3.71
N SER A 215 -7.38 -20.05 -3.71
CA SER A 215 -8.40 -19.90 -4.74
C SER A 215 -9.30 -18.70 -4.44
N ILE A 216 -9.34 -17.76 -5.38
CA ILE A 216 -10.17 -16.55 -5.30
C ILE A 216 -11.52 -16.82 -5.94
N ASN A 217 -11.51 -17.50 -7.07
CA ASN A 217 -12.68 -18.05 -7.77
C ASN A 217 -12.25 -19.24 -8.64
N LYS A 218 -13.15 -19.72 -9.51
CA LYS A 218 -12.91 -20.90 -10.35
C LYS A 218 -11.67 -20.77 -11.27
N ASN A 219 -11.36 -19.57 -11.74
CA ASN A 219 -10.30 -19.33 -12.73
C ASN A 219 -9.13 -18.49 -12.17
N GLU A 220 -9.23 -18.07 -10.91
CA GLU A 220 -8.32 -17.11 -10.31
C GLU A 220 -7.74 -17.66 -9.01
N ASN A 221 -6.42 -17.80 -8.98
CA ASN A 221 -5.66 -18.31 -7.84
C ASN A 221 -4.31 -17.60 -7.70
N ILE A 222 -3.82 -17.58 -6.46
CA ILE A 222 -2.41 -17.31 -6.14
C ILE A 222 -1.76 -18.61 -5.70
N LYS A 223 -0.70 -19.01 -6.39
CA LYS A 223 0.17 -20.10 -5.99
C LYS A 223 1.51 -19.52 -5.59
N LEU A 224 1.96 -19.85 -4.38
CA LEU A 224 3.20 -19.31 -3.82
C LEU A 224 4.01 -20.41 -3.14
N SER A 225 5.23 -20.61 -3.61
CA SER A 225 6.26 -21.32 -2.84
C SER A 225 7.24 -20.35 -2.20
N ALA A 226 7.70 -20.66 -1.00
CA ALA A 226 8.78 -19.95 -0.32
C ALA A 226 9.85 -20.95 0.08
N ASP A 227 11.10 -20.60 -0.16
CA ASP A 227 12.29 -21.34 0.29
C ASP A 227 13.14 -20.39 1.12
N TYR A 228 13.55 -20.83 2.31
CA TYR A 228 14.47 -20.12 3.18
C TYR A 228 15.69 -20.98 3.45
N HIS A 229 16.85 -20.51 3.02
CA HIS A 229 18.12 -21.21 3.15
C HIS A 229 19.26 -20.18 3.27
N GLU A 230 20.20 -20.41 4.19
CA GLU A 230 21.41 -19.57 4.38
C GLU A 230 21.14 -18.05 4.48
N GLY A 231 20.11 -17.63 5.22
CA GLY A 231 19.80 -16.20 5.39
C GLY A 231 19.16 -15.54 4.16
N HIS A 232 18.65 -16.34 3.21
CA HIS A 232 18.09 -15.88 1.95
C HIS A 232 16.71 -16.48 1.68
N PHE A 233 15.73 -15.65 1.31
CA PHE A 233 14.40 -16.10 0.90
C PHE A 233 14.25 -16.08 -0.62
N THR A 234 13.68 -17.17 -1.15
CA THR A 234 13.17 -17.21 -2.53
C THR A 234 11.66 -17.40 -2.49
N PHE A 235 10.92 -16.43 -3.01
CA PHE A 235 9.48 -16.52 -3.23
C PHE A 235 9.20 -16.71 -4.72
N ASP A 236 8.41 -17.73 -5.07
CA ASP A 236 8.07 -18.04 -6.45
C ASP A 236 6.55 -18.14 -6.63
N PHE A 237 6.01 -17.25 -7.47
CA PHE A 237 4.61 -17.18 -7.81
C PHE A 237 4.25 -18.01 -9.07
N SER A 238 5.14 -18.88 -9.53
CA SER A 238 4.89 -19.77 -10.68
C SER A 238 3.62 -20.59 -10.48
N GLY A 239 2.73 -20.54 -11.47
CA GLY A 239 1.40 -21.16 -11.42
C GLY A 239 0.29 -20.27 -10.88
N THR A 240 0.59 -19.02 -10.49
CA THR A 240 -0.42 -17.98 -10.24
C THR A 240 -1.11 -17.61 -11.55
N SER A 241 -2.45 -17.59 -11.55
CA SER A 241 -3.28 -17.26 -12.71
C SER A 241 -3.06 -15.84 -13.25
N ALA A 242 -3.55 -15.57 -14.46
CA ALA A 242 -3.58 -14.24 -15.06
C ALA A 242 -4.52 -13.24 -14.34
N GLY A 243 -5.48 -13.76 -13.58
CA GLY A 243 -6.50 -12.96 -12.92
C GLY A 243 -7.64 -12.52 -13.83
N GLU A 244 -8.82 -12.38 -13.24
CA GLU A 244 -9.98 -11.73 -13.85
C GLU A 244 -10.39 -10.48 -13.08
N THR A 245 -10.09 -10.43 -11.76
CA THR A 245 -10.60 -9.38 -10.86
C THR A 245 -9.52 -8.59 -10.14
N ILE A 246 -8.42 -9.24 -9.74
CA ILE A 246 -7.32 -8.63 -9.00
C ILE A 246 -6.11 -8.55 -9.92
N PHE A 247 -5.48 -7.39 -9.95
CA PHE A 247 -4.26 -7.16 -10.72
C PHE A 247 -3.30 -6.30 -9.91
N LEU A 248 -2.03 -6.67 -9.92
CA LEU A 248 -0.93 -5.98 -9.25
C LEU A 248 0.26 -5.89 -10.20
N THR A 249 1.09 -4.87 -10.01
CA THR A 249 2.42 -4.82 -10.63
C THR A 249 3.41 -5.61 -9.79
N ASP A 250 4.49 -6.05 -10.41
CA ASP A 250 5.60 -6.77 -9.77
C ASP A 250 6.18 -6.00 -8.57
N SER A 251 6.38 -4.68 -8.70
CA SER A 251 6.89 -3.83 -7.62
C SER A 251 5.96 -3.78 -6.41
N VAL A 252 4.64 -3.86 -6.62
CA VAL A 252 3.66 -3.95 -5.52
C VAL A 252 3.73 -5.31 -4.85
N THR A 253 3.80 -6.38 -5.64
CA THR A 253 3.95 -7.74 -5.12
C THR A 253 5.23 -7.90 -4.33
N PHE A 254 6.37 -7.41 -4.84
CA PHE A 254 7.67 -7.40 -4.16
C PHE A 254 7.59 -6.70 -2.80
N GLY A 255 7.06 -5.48 -2.76
CA GLY A 255 6.88 -4.73 -1.51
C GLY A 255 5.96 -5.46 -0.51
N THR A 256 4.91 -6.11 -1.03
CA THR A 256 3.97 -6.89 -0.21
C THR A 256 4.62 -8.12 0.41
N VAL A 257 5.44 -8.85 -0.37
CA VAL A 257 6.19 -10.02 0.12
C VAL A 257 7.12 -9.62 1.25
N ILE A 258 7.99 -8.63 1.02
CA ILE A 258 8.96 -8.18 2.02
C ILE A 258 8.26 -7.65 3.26
N GLY A 259 7.24 -6.81 3.08
CA GLY A 259 6.49 -6.23 4.18
C GLY A 259 5.77 -7.28 5.03
N ALA A 260 5.16 -8.29 4.40
CA ALA A 260 4.49 -9.38 5.11
C ALA A 260 5.51 -10.27 5.85
N THR A 261 6.64 -10.61 5.23
CA THR A 261 7.72 -11.37 5.90
C THR A 261 8.28 -10.64 7.10
N ILE A 262 8.59 -9.35 6.98
CA ILE A 262 9.11 -8.53 8.10
C ILE A 262 8.07 -8.42 9.23
N SER A 263 6.78 -8.35 8.89
CA SER A 263 5.72 -8.27 9.90
C SER A 263 5.65 -9.50 10.82
N LEU A 264 6.19 -10.64 10.40
CA LEU A 264 6.30 -11.85 11.23
C LEU A 264 7.51 -11.86 12.17
N LEU A 265 8.49 -10.97 11.95
CA LEU A 265 9.83 -11.01 12.57
C LEU A 265 10.04 -9.98 13.69
N GLU A 266 8.94 -9.45 14.22
CA GLU A 266 8.87 -8.38 15.23
C GLU A 266 9.55 -7.07 14.81
N GLU A 267 9.12 -5.95 15.40
CA GLU A 267 9.52 -4.61 14.95
C GLU A 267 11.02 -4.31 15.16
N GLY A 268 11.56 -3.36 14.39
CA GLY A 268 12.82 -2.68 14.71
C GLY A 268 13.98 -2.84 13.73
N VAL A 269 13.86 -3.57 12.62
CA VAL A 269 14.88 -3.56 11.57
C VAL A 269 14.54 -2.49 10.52
N PRO A 270 15.41 -1.48 10.29
CA PRO A 270 15.21 -0.51 9.22
C PRO A 270 15.17 -1.17 7.84
N ILE A 271 14.12 -0.90 7.06
CA ILE A 271 13.98 -1.41 5.70
C ILE A 271 14.87 -0.61 4.76
N ASN A 272 15.85 -1.28 4.16
CA ASN A 272 16.83 -0.72 3.24
C ASN A 272 17.35 -1.82 2.29
N SER A 273 18.30 -1.47 1.41
CA SER A 273 18.86 -2.43 0.45
C SER A 273 19.56 -3.63 1.09
N GLY A 274 20.04 -3.51 2.33
CA GLY A 274 20.55 -4.65 3.09
C GLY A 274 19.50 -5.74 3.27
N ILE A 275 18.27 -5.35 3.62
CA ILE A 275 17.14 -6.30 3.70
C ILE A 275 16.72 -6.76 2.31
N PHE A 276 16.57 -5.85 1.34
CA PHE A 276 16.12 -6.21 -0.02
C PHE A 276 17.03 -7.24 -0.68
N SER A 277 18.34 -7.21 -0.40
CA SER A 277 19.32 -8.18 -0.89
C SER A 277 19.11 -9.63 -0.43
N ARG A 278 18.18 -9.87 0.51
CA ARG A 278 17.87 -11.19 1.08
C ARG A 278 16.61 -11.82 0.48
N PHE A 279 16.04 -11.21 -0.55
CA PHE A 279 14.79 -11.65 -1.17
C PHE A 279 14.95 -11.75 -2.68
N ASP A 280 14.71 -12.96 -3.20
CA ASP A 280 14.37 -13.17 -4.59
C ASP A 280 12.85 -13.36 -4.71
N VAL A 281 12.18 -12.54 -5.51
CA VAL A 281 10.74 -12.64 -5.74
C VAL A 281 10.46 -12.83 -7.23
N LYS A 282 10.07 -14.05 -7.60
CA LYS A 282 9.74 -14.41 -8.97
C LYS A 282 8.25 -14.24 -9.21
N THR A 283 7.89 -13.30 -10.07
CA THR A 283 6.50 -13.04 -10.47
C THR A 283 6.32 -13.24 -11.97
N PRO A 284 5.58 -14.28 -12.42
CA PRO A 284 5.40 -14.52 -13.85
C PRO A 284 4.72 -13.34 -14.54
N ARG A 285 5.33 -12.79 -15.59
CA ARG A 285 4.74 -11.68 -16.36
C ARG A 285 3.40 -12.10 -16.95
N GLY A 286 2.40 -11.23 -16.82
CA GLY A 286 1.02 -11.50 -17.26
C GLY A 286 0.17 -12.23 -16.22
N SER A 287 0.74 -12.62 -15.07
CA SER A 287 -0.02 -13.08 -13.92
C SER A 287 -0.74 -11.93 -13.21
N MET A 288 -1.70 -12.26 -12.35
CA MET A 288 -2.39 -11.28 -11.52
C MET A 288 -1.47 -10.54 -10.53
N VAL A 289 -0.29 -11.09 -10.22
CA VAL A 289 0.72 -10.48 -9.35
C VAL A 289 1.84 -9.75 -10.12
N ASN A 290 1.81 -9.81 -11.45
CA ASN A 290 2.69 -9.06 -12.36
C ASN A 290 1.95 -8.80 -13.68
N SER A 291 0.90 -7.99 -13.57
CA SER A 291 0.01 -7.65 -14.66
C SER A 291 0.60 -6.58 -15.57
N SER A 292 0.26 -6.64 -16.85
CA SER A 292 0.67 -5.64 -17.85
C SER A 292 -0.44 -4.64 -18.12
N PHE A 293 -0.08 -3.47 -18.65
CA PHE A 293 -1.02 -2.50 -19.20
C PHE A 293 -1.97 -3.19 -20.20
N PRO A 294 -3.29 -2.90 -20.20
CA PRO A 294 -3.99 -1.80 -19.51
C PRO A 294 -4.82 -2.24 -18.28
N ARG A 295 -4.43 -3.27 -17.52
CA ARG A 295 -5.23 -3.78 -16.39
C ARG A 295 -5.53 -2.71 -15.30
N PRO A 296 -6.77 -2.63 -14.76
CA PRO A 296 -7.08 -1.78 -13.62
C PRO A 296 -6.40 -2.32 -12.34
N LEU A 297 -5.94 -1.45 -11.45
CA LEU A 297 -5.12 -1.84 -10.29
C LEU A 297 -5.71 -1.41 -8.95
N PHE A 298 -6.80 -0.65 -8.92
CA PHE A 298 -7.40 -0.12 -7.70
C PHE A 298 -7.75 -1.24 -6.71
N LEU A 299 -8.51 -2.25 -7.16
CA LEU A 299 -8.91 -3.35 -6.30
C LEU A 299 -7.72 -4.24 -5.90
N GLY A 300 -6.69 -4.33 -6.74
CA GLY A 300 -5.44 -4.98 -6.37
C GLY A 300 -4.74 -4.27 -5.22
N HIS A 301 -4.65 -2.95 -5.27
CA HIS A 301 -4.05 -2.15 -4.20
C HIS A 301 -4.86 -2.13 -2.90
N THR A 302 -6.19 -2.18 -2.97
CA THR A 302 -7.00 -2.23 -1.75
C THR A 302 -7.11 -3.65 -1.21
N ASP A 303 -7.44 -4.64 -2.02
CA ASP A 303 -7.82 -5.97 -1.53
C ASP A 303 -6.77 -7.03 -1.92
N GLY A 304 -6.15 -6.90 -3.10
CA GLY A 304 -5.10 -7.80 -3.58
C GLY A 304 -3.82 -7.82 -2.73
N ILE A 305 -3.39 -6.68 -2.19
CA ILE A 305 -2.27 -6.62 -1.24
C ILE A 305 -2.54 -7.51 -0.02
N ASN A 306 -3.77 -7.49 0.52
CA ASN A 306 -4.12 -8.36 1.64
C ASN A 306 -4.06 -9.82 1.24
N LEU A 307 -4.51 -10.12 0.04
CA LEU A 307 -4.52 -11.50 -0.46
C LEU A 307 -3.09 -12.05 -0.62
N VAL A 308 -2.19 -11.28 -1.23
CA VAL A 308 -0.77 -11.65 -1.35
C VAL A 308 -0.10 -11.75 0.02
N ALA A 309 -0.36 -10.79 0.92
CA ALA A 309 0.20 -10.84 2.28
C ALA A 309 -0.28 -12.08 3.06
N ASN A 310 -1.56 -12.43 2.97
CA ASN A 310 -2.09 -13.65 3.57
C ASN A 310 -1.48 -14.92 2.92
N ALA A 311 -1.23 -14.93 1.60
CA ALA A 311 -0.52 -16.03 0.95
C ALA A 311 0.90 -16.19 1.48
N VAL A 312 1.64 -15.08 1.63
CA VAL A 312 3.00 -15.08 2.19
C VAL A 312 2.99 -15.62 3.61
N VAL A 313 2.11 -15.12 4.49
CA VAL A 313 2.01 -15.58 5.88
C VAL A 313 1.60 -17.04 5.96
N ARG A 314 0.65 -17.48 5.13
CA ARG A 314 0.24 -18.89 5.06
C ARG A 314 1.39 -19.80 4.64
N THR A 315 2.14 -19.42 3.60
CA THR A 315 3.30 -20.18 3.13
C THR A 315 4.41 -20.20 4.18
N LEU A 316 4.74 -19.06 4.79
CA LEU A 316 5.76 -19.00 5.85
C LEU A 316 5.32 -19.76 7.11
N GLY A 317 4.02 -19.83 7.40
CA GLY A 317 3.47 -20.64 8.48
C GLY A 317 3.70 -22.14 8.31
N THR A 318 3.99 -22.64 7.10
CA THR A 318 4.39 -24.05 6.90
C THR A 318 5.86 -24.29 7.22
N ILE A 319 6.70 -23.27 7.08
CA ILE A 319 8.13 -23.31 7.44
C ILE A 319 8.28 -23.10 8.95
N TYR A 320 7.61 -22.06 9.48
CA TYR A 320 7.68 -21.67 10.88
C TYR A 320 6.32 -21.69 11.56
N LYS A 321 5.92 -22.90 11.96
CA LYS A 321 4.60 -23.19 12.54
C LYS A 321 4.22 -22.31 13.75
N LYS A 322 5.21 -21.89 14.57
CA LYS A 322 4.99 -21.03 15.73
C LYS A 322 4.44 -19.64 15.38
N ARG A 323 4.62 -19.18 14.14
CA ARG A 323 4.05 -17.91 13.65
C ARG A 323 3.02 -18.15 12.54
N ALA A 324 2.42 -19.34 12.48
CA ALA A 324 1.27 -19.55 11.61
C ALA A 324 0.09 -18.68 12.07
N TRP A 325 -0.46 -17.89 11.16
CA TRP A 325 -1.60 -17.02 11.43
C TRP A 325 -2.79 -17.45 10.58
N ALA A 326 -3.99 -17.34 11.14
CA ALA A 326 -5.22 -17.46 10.38
C ALA A 326 -5.31 -16.33 9.34
N THR A 327 -6.18 -16.52 8.35
CA THR A 327 -6.38 -15.53 7.29
C THR A 327 -7.02 -14.27 7.88
N SER A 328 -6.38 -13.12 7.68
CA SER A 328 -6.95 -11.81 7.99
C SER A 328 -7.98 -11.41 6.94
N GLY A 329 -8.93 -10.57 7.32
CA GLY A 329 -9.98 -10.09 6.40
C GLY A 329 -9.40 -9.48 5.13
N LEU A 330 -10.06 -9.73 4.01
CA LEU A 330 -9.48 -9.55 2.67
C LEU A 330 -9.92 -8.27 1.99
N SER A 331 -11.13 -7.79 2.30
CA SER A 331 -11.74 -6.66 1.62
C SER A 331 -12.11 -5.53 2.58
N TYR A 332 -11.74 -4.30 2.18
CA TYR A 332 -12.04 -3.07 2.90
C TYR A 332 -13.37 -2.43 2.51
N CYS A 333 -14.12 -3.03 1.58
CA CYS A 333 -15.38 -2.49 1.07
C CYS A 333 -15.23 -1.01 0.68
N SER A 334 -14.47 -0.71 -0.37
CA SER A 334 -14.21 0.67 -0.80
C SER A 334 -15.43 1.23 -1.52
N TYR A 335 -15.91 2.41 -1.10
CA TYR A 335 -17.09 3.04 -1.70
C TYR A 335 -17.02 4.55 -1.75
N GLN A 336 -17.77 5.11 -2.69
CA GLN A 336 -17.92 6.53 -2.94
C GLN A 336 -19.40 6.89 -3.07
N LEU A 337 -19.78 7.99 -2.42
CA LEU A 337 -21.07 8.65 -2.57
C LEU A 337 -20.86 10.02 -3.21
N GLN A 338 -21.36 10.20 -4.42
CA GLN A 338 -21.40 11.48 -5.11
C GLN A 338 -22.80 12.08 -4.97
N PHE A 339 -22.93 13.10 -4.13
CA PHE A 339 -24.20 13.79 -3.87
C PHE A 339 -24.51 14.80 -4.98
N ARG A 340 -25.80 15.10 -5.21
CA ARG A 340 -26.23 16.08 -6.22
C ARG A 340 -25.72 17.50 -5.95
N SER A 341 -25.46 17.85 -4.69
CA SER A 341 -24.81 19.08 -4.24
C SER A 341 -23.35 19.20 -4.70
N GLY A 342 -22.79 18.18 -5.34
CA GLY A 342 -21.45 18.19 -5.93
C GLY A 342 -20.35 17.77 -4.96
N VAL A 343 -20.68 17.46 -3.71
CA VAL A 343 -19.71 16.92 -2.74
C VAL A 343 -19.58 15.40 -2.88
N THR A 344 -18.36 14.92 -2.70
CA THR A 344 -18.04 13.48 -2.78
C THR A 344 -17.46 12.98 -1.46
N PHE A 345 -18.17 12.01 -0.88
CA PHE A 345 -17.74 11.23 0.27
C PHE A 345 -17.10 9.93 -0.21
N VAL A 346 -15.95 9.57 0.36
CA VAL A 346 -15.16 8.38 0.02
C VAL A 346 -14.71 7.75 1.32
N ASP A 347 -14.89 6.44 1.43
CA ASP A 347 -14.55 5.71 2.64
C ASP A 347 -14.32 4.22 2.35
N SER A 348 -13.67 3.56 3.31
CA SER A 348 -13.35 2.14 3.31
C SER A 348 -13.25 1.69 4.76
N LEU A 349 -13.74 0.49 5.06
CA LEU A 349 -13.82 -0.01 6.43
C LEU A 349 -12.62 -0.92 6.72
N PRO A 350 -12.02 -0.82 7.93
CA PRO A 350 -11.01 -1.77 8.34
C PRO A 350 -11.62 -3.15 8.58
N VAL A 351 -10.78 -4.19 8.65
CA VAL A 351 -11.19 -5.61 8.75
C VAL A 351 -10.85 -6.18 10.13
N GLY A 352 -11.13 -7.46 10.35
CA GLY A 352 -10.56 -8.23 11.45
C GLY A 352 -9.26 -8.92 11.05
N SER A 353 -8.25 -8.92 11.92
CA SER A 353 -7.05 -9.74 11.68
C SER A 353 -7.30 -11.21 12.00
N GLY A 354 -6.53 -12.11 11.39
CA GLY A 354 -6.53 -13.51 11.77
C GLY A 354 -5.97 -13.72 13.17
N ALA A 355 -6.46 -14.75 13.87
CA ALA A 355 -5.89 -15.21 15.13
C ALA A 355 -4.61 -16.03 14.90
N HIS A 356 -3.76 -16.10 15.91
CA HIS A 356 -2.60 -16.99 15.95
C HIS A 356 -2.52 -17.70 17.30
N GLU A 357 -1.52 -18.56 17.49
CA GLU A 357 -1.42 -19.42 18.67
C GLU A 357 -1.50 -18.64 20.00
N ASP A 358 -0.78 -17.52 20.07
CA ASP A 358 -0.62 -16.71 21.27
C ASP A 358 -1.76 -15.68 21.48
N GLN A 359 -2.46 -15.27 20.42
CA GLN A 359 -3.38 -14.13 20.50
C GLN A 359 -4.61 -14.27 19.59
N SER A 360 -5.76 -13.78 20.08
CA SER A 360 -6.92 -13.50 19.24
C SER A 360 -6.61 -12.41 18.22
N GLY A 361 -7.29 -12.45 17.08
CA GLY A 361 -7.17 -11.40 16.07
C GLY A 361 -7.68 -10.06 16.60
N ALA A 362 -7.03 -8.99 16.17
CA ALA A 362 -7.42 -7.63 16.49
C ALA A 362 -8.64 -7.20 15.67
N GLU A 363 -9.55 -6.47 16.31
CA GLU A 363 -10.82 -6.04 15.73
C GLU A 363 -10.68 -4.69 15.01
N GLY A 364 -11.29 -4.55 13.83
CA GLY A 364 -11.29 -3.31 13.07
C GLY A 364 -9.90 -2.75 12.78
N VAL A 365 -8.93 -3.63 12.51
CA VAL A 365 -7.57 -3.27 12.11
C VAL A 365 -7.21 -3.85 10.75
N THR A 366 -6.24 -3.24 10.11
CA THR A 366 -5.83 -3.56 8.74
C THR A 366 -4.35 -3.90 8.77
N PRO A 367 -3.99 -5.18 8.96
CA PRO A 367 -2.60 -5.56 9.26
C PRO A 367 -1.62 -5.16 8.16
N TRP A 368 -2.09 -5.05 6.92
CA TRP A 368 -1.26 -4.81 5.74
C TRP A 368 -1.33 -3.36 5.22
N LEU A 369 -2.23 -2.54 5.75
CA LEU A 369 -2.47 -1.17 5.30
C LEU A 369 -2.62 -0.26 6.51
N ARG A 370 -1.70 0.69 6.72
CA ARG A 370 -1.82 1.63 7.83
C ARG A 370 -2.76 2.77 7.40
N PHE A 371 -4.05 2.66 7.69
CA PHE A 371 -5.00 3.75 7.42
C PHE A 371 -4.63 4.99 8.24
N LYS A 372 -4.87 6.17 7.65
CA LYS A 372 -4.98 7.39 8.46
C LYS A 372 -6.19 7.25 9.38
N ARG A 373 -6.12 7.82 10.58
CA ARG A 373 -7.28 7.91 11.48
C ARG A 373 -8.48 8.45 10.70
N SER A 374 -9.61 7.74 10.74
CA SER A 374 -10.85 8.24 10.16
C SER A 374 -11.22 9.58 10.79
N PRO A 375 -11.69 10.56 10.01
CA PRO A 375 -12.30 11.76 10.57
C PRO A 375 -13.45 11.42 11.53
N SER A 376 -13.76 12.34 12.44
CA SER A 376 -14.87 12.15 13.38
C SER A 376 -16.22 12.14 12.66
N ILE A 377 -17.22 11.50 13.28
CA ILE A 377 -18.58 11.45 12.74
C ILE A 377 -19.13 12.87 12.56
N GLU A 378 -18.91 13.76 13.53
CA GLU A 378 -19.37 15.15 13.49
C GLU A 378 -18.76 15.91 12.31
N PHE A 379 -17.50 15.63 11.96
CA PHE A 379 -16.89 16.21 10.77
C PHE A 379 -17.57 15.74 9.49
N TRP A 380 -17.93 14.45 9.39
CA TRP A 380 -18.63 13.92 8.22
C TRP A 380 -20.04 14.48 8.09
N GLU A 381 -20.84 14.43 9.15
CA GLU A 381 -22.24 14.91 9.14
C GLU A 381 -22.33 16.43 8.93
N LYS A 382 -21.31 17.19 9.34
CA LYS A 382 -21.22 18.62 9.04
C LYS A 382 -20.90 18.91 7.57
N LYS A 383 -20.15 18.02 6.91
CA LYS A 383 -19.57 18.27 5.59
C LYS A 383 -20.35 17.63 4.45
N PHE A 384 -21.02 16.52 4.71
CA PHE A 384 -21.69 15.71 3.71
C PHE A 384 -23.16 15.52 4.10
N PRO A 385 -24.09 15.48 3.13
CA PRO A 385 -25.52 15.31 3.40
C PRO A 385 -25.84 13.82 3.70
N LEU A 386 -25.30 13.34 4.81
CA LEU A 386 -25.46 12.00 5.33
C LEU A 386 -25.56 12.03 6.86
N GLN A 387 -26.11 10.96 7.43
CA GLN A 387 -26.14 10.71 8.87
C GLN A 387 -25.59 9.31 9.16
N ILE A 388 -24.68 9.19 10.10
CA ILE A 388 -24.15 7.89 10.55
C ILE A 388 -25.12 7.33 11.60
N LEU A 389 -25.84 6.27 11.25
CA LEU A 389 -26.77 5.59 12.17
C LEU A 389 -26.05 4.59 13.08
N ASN A 390 -24.98 3.97 12.57
CA ASN A 390 -24.20 2.99 13.30
C ASN A 390 -22.75 2.99 12.79
N THR A 391 -21.79 2.94 13.69
CA THR A 391 -20.41 2.57 13.39
C THR A 391 -19.83 1.83 14.59
N GLY A 392 -19.25 0.65 14.37
CA GLY A 392 -18.71 -0.17 15.44
C GLY A 392 -18.17 -1.50 14.94
N PHE A 393 -17.71 -2.36 15.85
CA PHE A 393 -17.29 -3.71 15.47
C PHE A 393 -18.50 -4.53 14.99
N ARG A 394 -18.31 -5.28 13.91
CA ARG A 394 -19.30 -6.23 13.40
C ARG A 394 -19.25 -7.47 14.27
N SER A 395 -20.06 -7.49 15.33
CA SER A 395 -20.09 -8.59 16.31
C SER A 395 -20.20 -9.96 15.63
N ASN A 396 -19.41 -10.92 16.12
CA ASN A 396 -19.37 -12.31 15.65
C ASN A 396 -19.02 -12.46 14.16
N SER A 397 -18.27 -11.51 13.61
CA SER A 397 -17.71 -11.66 12.26
C SER A 397 -16.34 -12.33 12.25
N GLY A 398 -15.61 -12.31 13.36
CA GLY A 398 -14.41 -13.11 13.54
C GLY A 398 -14.72 -14.61 13.64
N GLY A 399 -13.83 -15.45 13.11
CA GLY A 399 -13.97 -16.90 13.17
C GLY A 399 -13.76 -17.42 14.59
N ASP A 400 -14.63 -18.32 15.04
CA ASP A 400 -14.48 -18.98 16.34
C ASP A 400 -13.24 -19.86 16.40
N GLY A 401 -12.66 -19.98 17.59
CA GLY A 401 -11.61 -20.94 17.92
C GLY A 401 -11.24 -20.85 19.38
N ARG A 402 -10.19 -21.57 19.79
CA ARG A 402 -9.52 -21.33 21.08
C ARG A 402 -9.09 -19.87 21.20
N ARG A 403 -8.66 -19.28 20.10
CA ARG A 403 -8.53 -17.83 19.90
C ARG A 403 -9.44 -17.39 18.76
N THR A 404 -10.21 -16.34 18.99
CA THR A 404 -11.15 -15.81 18.00
C THR A 404 -10.42 -14.93 16.99
N GLY A 405 -10.80 -15.02 15.72
CA GLY A 405 -10.43 -14.02 14.74
C GLY A 405 -10.99 -12.65 15.12
N GLY A 406 -10.36 -11.58 14.63
CA GLY A 406 -10.84 -10.23 14.87
C GLY A 406 -12.17 -9.99 14.18
N ASN A 407 -13.04 -9.19 14.81
CA ASN A 407 -14.25 -8.71 14.16
C ASN A 407 -13.91 -7.62 13.14
N GLY A 408 -14.65 -7.61 12.02
CA GLY A 408 -14.70 -6.48 11.11
C GLY A 408 -15.44 -5.29 11.71
N VAL A 409 -15.89 -4.39 10.85
CA VAL A 409 -16.61 -3.16 11.20
C VAL A 409 -17.92 -3.10 10.44
N VAL A 410 -18.94 -2.55 11.09
CA VAL A 410 -20.21 -2.17 10.48
C VAL A 410 -20.30 -0.66 10.38
N ARG A 411 -20.81 -0.15 9.26
CA ARG A 411 -21.17 1.26 9.08
C ARG A 411 -22.51 1.37 8.39
N SER A 412 -23.48 2.03 9.03
CA SER A 412 -24.79 2.32 8.46
C SER A 412 -24.95 3.82 8.26
N ILE A 413 -25.24 4.22 7.02
CA ILE A 413 -25.30 5.62 6.59
C ILE A 413 -26.67 5.88 6.01
N LYS A 414 -27.41 6.81 6.61
CA LYS A 414 -28.65 7.33 6.05
C LYS A 414 -28.35 8.51 5.12
N LEU A 415 -28.89 8.45 3.91
CA LEU A 415 -28.73 9.50 2.91
C LEU A 415 -29.70 10.64 3.22
N LEU A 416 -29.19 11.87 3.33
CA LEU A 416 -30.02 13.08 3.53
C LEU A 416 -30.30 13.80 2.21
N GLU A 417 -29.67 13.34 1.13
CA GLU A 417 -29.78 13.81 -0.24
C GLU A 417 -29.56 12.63 -1.20
N ASP A 418 -30.16 12.69 -2.39
CA ASP A 418 -29.90 11.71 -3.45
C ASP A 418 -28.40 11.67 -3.78
N ALA A 419 -27.87 10.46 -4.02
CA ALA A 419 -26.47 10.25 -4.29
C ALA A 419 -26.24 9.08 -5.24
N LYS A 420 -25.21 9.20 -6.07
CA LYS A 420 -24.68 8.08 -6.84
C LYS A 420 -23.68 7.30 -5.97
N LEU A 421 -23.98 6.04 -5.70
CA LEU A 421 -23.09 5.09 -5.05
C LEU A 421 -22.22 4.39 -6.11
N SER A 422 -20.93 4.29 -5.84
CA SER A 422 -19.98 3.44 -6.59
C SER A 422 -19.11 2.68 -5.60
N TRP A 423 -18.93 1.38 -5.80
CA TRP A 423 -18.23 0.53 -4.84
C TRP A 423 -17.47 -0.60 -5.50
N VAL A 424 -16.44 -1.08 -4.80
CA VAL A 424 -15.67 -2.28 -5.11
C VAL A 424 -15.28 -3.01 -3.83
N GLN A 425 -15.40 -4.34 -3.86
CA GLN A 425 -14.98 -5.25 -2.80
C GLN A 425 -14.60 -6.60 -3.41
N LEU A 426 -13.51 -7.19 -2.94
CA LEU A 426 -13.19 -8.58 -3.21
C LEU A 426 -14.17 -9.47 -2.45
N ARG A 427 -14.99 -10.22 -3.19
CA ARG A 427 -15.91 -11.22 -2.62
C ARG A 427 -15.52 -12.60 -3.12
N MET A 428 -14.85 -13.37 -2.27
CA MET A 428 -14.46 -14.75 -2.59
C MET A 428 -15.55 -15.74 -2.13
N PRO A 429 -15.66 -16.92 -2.77
CA PRO A 429 -16.49 -18.02 -2.28
C PRO A 429 -16.04 -18.50 -0.89
N HIS A 430 -14.73 -18.55 -0.67
CA HIS A 430 -14.12 -18.93 0.60
C HIS A 430 -13.89 -17.69 1.46
N LYS A 431 -14.39 -17.74 2.70
CA LYS A 431 -14.23 -16.67 3.69
C LYS A 431 -12.85 -16.77 4.36
N PRO A 432 -12.38 -15.73 5.08
CA PRO A 432 -11.07 -15.75 5.75
C PRO A 432 -10.91 -17.00 6.64
N GLU A 433 -10.05 -17.91 6.22
CA GLU A 433 -9.91 -19.26 6.79
C GLU A 433 -9.26 -19.23 8.17
N GLY A 434 -9.80 -20.03 9.10
CA GLY A 434 -9.14 -20.35 10.35
C GLY A 434 -8.05 -21.41 10.17
N ILE A 435 -7.21 -21.59 11.20
CA ILE A 435 -6.14 -22.60 11.21
C ILE A 435 -6.22 -23.48 12.47
N GLU A 436 -5.59 -24.64 12.43
CA GLU A 436 -5.54 -25.60 13.56
C GLU A 436 -6.94 -25.97 14.10
N GLY A 437 -7.95 -26.03 13.22
CA GLY A 437 -9.35 -26.32 13.58
C GLY A 437 -10.20 -25.10 13.95
N GLY A 438 -9.63 -23.88 13.89
CA GLY A 438 -10.39 -22.65 13.99
C GLY A 438 -11.35 -22.45 12.79
N LYS A 439 -12.48 -21.80 13.02
CA LYS A 439 -13.50 -21.51 11.99
C LYS A 439 -13.13 -20.29 11.17
N SER A 440 -13.67 -20.21 9.95
CA SER A 440 -13.55 -19.02 9.11
C SER A 440 -14.32 -17.83 9.66
N GLY A 441 -13.80 -16.62 9.44
CA GLY A 441 -14.53 -15.37 9.67
C GLY A 441 -15.63 -15.15 8.62
N LEU A 442 -16.37 -14.05 8.75
CA LEU A 442 -17.36 -13.60 7.76
C LEU A 442 -16.68 -12.78 6.65
N GLY A 443 -17.17 -12.95 5.42
CA GLY A 443 -16.76 -12.14 4.27
C GLY A 443 -17.44 -10.76 4.26
N PRO A 444 -17.07 -9.89 3.30
CA PRO A 444 -17.64 -8.56 3.18
C PRO A 444 -19.06 -8.60 2.62
N GLU A 445 -19.92 -7.69 3.09
CA GLU A 445 -21.29 -7.50 2.61
C GLU A 445 -21.63 -6.02 2.50
N MET A 446 -22.44 -5.67 1.51
CA MET A 446 -23.03 -4.33 1.37
C MET A 446 -24.53 -4.46 1.09
N ILE A 447 -25.32 -3.70 1.82
CA ILE A 447 -26.78 -3.80 1.84
C ILE A 447 -27.37 -2.40 1.75
N ILE A 448 -28.43 -2.23 0.97
CA ILE A 448 -29.27 -1.03 0.98
C ILE A 448 -30.60 -1.39 1.62
N MET A 449 -31.03 -0.58 2.58
CA MET A 449 -32.42 -0.53 3.01
C MET A 449 -33.06 0.69 2.37
N ARG A 450 -33.97 0.47 1.43
CA ARG A 450 -34.72 1.54 0.77
C ARG A 450 -35.64 2.24 1.76
N ALA A 451 -35.95 3.51 1.52
CA ALA A 451 -36.94 4.24 2.31
C ALA A 451 -38.33 3.56 2.33
N SER A 452 -38.65 2.76 1.31
CA SER A 452 -39.85 1.92 1.22
C SER A 452 -39.85 0.70 2.16
N GLY A 453 -38.70 0.37 2.78
CA GLY A 453 -38.49 -0.84 3.58
C GLY A 453 -37.95 -2.03 2.80
N GLN A 454 -37.69 -1.89 1.49
CA GLN A 454 -37.09 -2.97 0.68
C GLN A 454 -35.60 -3.13 0.99
N LYS A 455 -35.16 -4.37 1.24
CA LYS A 455 -33.74 -4.74 1.38
C LYS A 455 -33.16 -5.16 0.03
N GLU A 456 -32.02 -4.59 -0.35
CA GLU A 456 -31.24 -4.97 -1.53
C GLU A 456 -29.82 -5.36 -1.12
N GLU A 457 -29.37 -6.54 -1.52
CA GLU A 457 -27.98 -6.98 -1.33
C GLU A 457 -27.16 -6.65 -2.57
N LEU A 458 -26.00 -6.03 -2.37
CA LEU A 458 -25.16 -5.56 -3.46
C LEU A 458 -24.16 -6.63 -3.92
N ALA A 459 -23.84 -6.56 -5.21
CA ALA A 459 -22.78 -7.35 -5.82
C ALA A 459 -21.38 -6.93 -5.30
N ALA A 460 -20.33 -7.61 -5.78
CA ALA A 460 -18.95 -7.31 -5.40
C ALA A 460 -18.48 -5.92 -5.88
N SER A 461 -19.05 -5.40 -6.96
CA SER A 461 -18.79 -4.05 -7.43
C SER A 461 -20.00 -3.54 -8.20
N GLY A 462 -20.11 -2.23 -8.35
CA GLY A 462 -21.19 -1.65 -9.11
C GLY A 462 -21.33 -0.15 -8.96
N VAL A 463 -22.36 0.36 -9.63
CA VAL A 463 -22.79 1.75 -9.61
C VAL A 463 -24.31 1.77 -9.52
N LEU A 464 -24.87 2.56 -8.62
CA LEU A 464 -26.31 2.61 -8.39
C LEU A 464 -26.73 3.97 -7.80
N GLU A 465 -27.96 4.40 -8.10
CA GLU A 465 -28.56 5.61 -7.53
C GLU A 465 -29.24 5.31 -6.18
N LEU A 466 -28.87 6.09 -5.16
CA LEU A 466 -29.50 6.10 -3.85
C LEU A 466 -30.39 7.33 -3.72
N GLN A 467 -31.54 7.14 -3.09
CA GLN A 467 -32.47 8.22 -2.82
C GLN A 467 -32.31 8.72 -1.38
N LYS A 468 -32.67 9.99 -1.16
CA LYS A 468 -32.82 10.52 0.20
C LYS A 468 -33.70 9.59 1.04
N GLY A 469 -33.21 9.24 2.22
CA GLY A 469 -33.87 8.34 3.16
C GLY A 469 -33.41 6.89 3.08
N ASP A 470 -32.76 6.47 2.00
CA ASP A 470 -32.12 5.16 1.90
C ASP A 470 -31.01 5.02 2.96
N VAL A 471 -30.77 3.79 3.41
CA VAL A 471 -29.69 3.46 4.34
C VAL A 471 -28.73 2.47 3.68
N LEU A 472 -27.50 2.92 3.45
CA LEU A 472 -26.40 2.06 3.01
C LEU A 472 -25.71 1.46 4.24
N THR A 473 -25.65 0.15 4.34
CA THR A 473 -24.91 -0.58 5.38
C THR A 473 -23.76 -1.36 4.77
N ILE A 474 -22.55 -1.07 5.25
CA ILE A 474 -21.31 -1.75 4.88
C ILE A 474 -20.88 -2.62 6.05
N LEU A 475 -20.55 -3.87 5.76
CA LEU A 475 -20.13 -4.90 6.71
C LEU A 475 -18.79 -5.44 6.24
N SER A 476 -17.69 -5.01 6.84
CA SER A 476 -16.36 -5.49 6.43
C SER A 476 -16.09 -6.92 6.92
N SER A 477 -15.00 -7.49 6.42
CA SER A 477 -14.59 -8.87 6.70
C SER A 477 -14.07 -9.02 8.12
N GLY A 478 -14.35 -10.16 8.77
CA GLY A 478 -13.63 -10.60 9.96
C GLY A 478 -12.36 -11.38 9.61
N GLY A 479 -11.59 -11.80 10.62
CA GLY A 479 -10.46 -12.73 10.45
C GLY A 479 -10.80 -14.16 10.83
N GLY A 480 -10.01 -15.14 10.40
CA GLY A 480 -10.14 -16.54 10.80
C GLY A 480 -9.72 -16.79 12.27
N GLY A 481 -10.32 -17.80 12.89
CA GLY A 481 -9.99 -18.26 14.25
C GLY A 481 -8.78 -19.21 14.29
N TYR A 482 -8.27 -19.44 15.50
CA TYR A 482 -7.18 -20.39 15.76
C TYR A 482 -7.61 -21.45 16.76
N GLY A 483 -7.34 -22.71 16.43
CA GLY A 483 -7.54 -23.83 17.36
C GLY A 483 -9.00 -24.26 17.46
N LEU A 484 -9.24 -25.56 17.63
CA LEU A 484 -10.55 -26.07 18.02
C LEU A 484 -10.92 -25.55 19.43
N LYS A 485 -12.20 -25.20 19.62
CA LYS A 485 -12.73 -24.72 20.90
C LYS A 485 -13.15 -25.87 21.81
#